data_AF-A6HLP6-F1
#
_entry.id   AF-A6HLP6-F1
#
_cell.length_a   1.000
_cell.length_b   1.000
_cell.length_c   1.000
_cell.angle_alpha   90.00
_cell.angle_beta   90.00
_cell.angle_gamma   90.00
#
_symmetry.space_group_name_H-M   'P 1'
#
loop_
_entity.id
_entity.type
_entity.pdbx_description
1 polymer ?
#
loop_
_entity_poly.entity_id
_entity_poly.type
_entity_poly.pdbx_seq_one_letter_code
_entity_poly.pdbx_strand_id
1 'polypeptide(L)'
;MEQLLRAQLHTKTLRAFGSSGGGCISEGYAYYTDTGPVFVKVNRRAQARQMFEGEMASLEALRNTGLVRVPKPMKVIDLPGGGAVFVMEHLKMKSLGRLWGGGC
;
A
#
# COMPACT_ATOMS: atom_id res chain seq x y z
N MET A 1 2.95 -0.40 15.10
CA MET A 1 2.41 -0.22 13.74
C MET A 1 0.95 0.21 13.76
N GLU A 2 0.02 -0.59 14.28
CA GLU A 2 -1.41 -0.28 14.22
C GLU A 2 -1.82 1.02 14.93
N GLN A 3 -1.26 1.30 16.11
CA GLN A 3 -1.51 2.57 16.81
C GLN A 3 -1.03 3.78 15.99
N LEU A 4 0.13 3.66 15.34
CA LEU A 4 0.67 4.67 14.44
C LEU A 4 -0.27 4.89 13.25
N LEU A 5 -0.74 3.81 12.61
CA LEU A 5 -1.70 3.89 11.50
C LEU A 5 -3.02 4.55 11.94
N ARG A 6 -3.57 4.17 13.11
CA ARG A 6 -4.78 4.79 13.66
C ARG A 6 -4.62 6.29 13.90
N ALA A 7 -3.50 6.69 14.50
CA ALA A 7 -3.19 8.09 14.75
C ALA A 7 -3.00 8.88 13.45
N GLN A 8 -2.25 8.33 12.48
CA GLN A 8 -1.88 9.03 11.24
C GLN A 8 -3.00 9.08 10.20
N LEU A 9 -3.90 8.10 10.21
CA LEU A 9 -5.08 8.04 9.33
C LEU A 9 -6.33 8.61 10.00
N HIS A 10 -6.25 9.01 11.27
CA HIS A 10 -7.39 9.49 12.06
C HIS A 10 -8.59 8.54 12.04
N THR A 11 -8.34 7.22 12.02
CA THR A 11 -9.38 6.18 11.97
C THR A 11 -9.65 5.57 13.33
N LYS A 12 -10.93 5.32 13.63
CA LYS A 12 -11.34 4.56 14.83
C LYS A 12 -11.26 3.05 14.62
N THR A 13 -11.30 2.59 13.38
CA THR A 13 -11.26 1.16 13.03
C THR A 13 -10.03 0.85 12.18
N LEU A 14 -9.31 -0.20 12.57
CA LEU A 14 -8.21 -0.75 11.79
C LEU A 14 -8.27 -2.25 11.97
N ARG A 15 -8.81 -2.96 10.97
CA ARG A 15 -8.95 -4.42 10.99
C ARG A 15 -8.25 -5.02 9.80
N ALA A 16 -7.22 -5.82 10.04
CA ALA A 16 -6.50 -6.50 8.97
C ALA A 16 -7.44 -7.43 8.18
N PHE A 17 -7.32 -7.46 6.86
CA PHE A 17 -8.06 -8.37 6.00
C PHE A 17 -7.24 -8.75 4.76
N GLY A 18 -6.91 -10.03 4.62
CA GLY A 18 -6.11 -10.54 3.50
C GLY A 18 -4.65 -10.83 3.88
N SER A 19 -4.05 -11.78 3.17
CA SER A 19 -2.65 -12.16 3.38
C SER A 19 -1.72 -11.06 2.93
N SER A 20 -0.67 -10.87 3.73
CA SER A 20 0.43 -9.98 3.40
C SER A 20 1.10 -10.42 2.11
N GLY A 21 0.95 -9.64 1.04
CA GLY A 21 1.77 -9.79 -0.15
C GLY A 21 3.17 -9.31 0.17
N GLY A 22 4.03 -10.21 0.66
CA GLY A 22 5.44 -9.93 0.89
C GLY A 22 6.17 -9.86 -0.44
N GLY A 23 6.45 -8.64 -0.92
CA GLY A 23 7.41 -8.45 -1.99
C GLY A 23 8.83 -8.61 -1.44
N CYS A 24 9.81 -8.93 -2.28
CA CYS A 24 11.21 -9.12 -1.86
C CYS A 24 11.81 -7.89 -1.13
N ILE A 25 11.21 -6.72 -1.28
CA ILE A 25 11.69 -5.43 -0.76
C ILE A 25 10.82 -4.88 0.38
N SER A 26 9.50 -5.13 0.36
CA SER A 26 8.55 -4.55 1.31
C SER A 26 7.47 -5.54 1.69
N GLU A 27 7.06 -5.49 2.96
CA GLU A 27 5.89 -6.20 3.47
C GLU A 27 4.63 -5.41 3.09
N GLY A 28 3.61 -6.08 2.57
CA GLY A 28 2.31 -5.48 2.25
C GLY A 28 1.24 -5.94 3.22
N TYR A 29 0.34 -5.06 3.63
CA TYR A 29 -0.79 -5.36 4.53
C TYR A 29 -2.05 -4.64 4.06
N ALA A 30 -3.22 -5.24 4.25
CA ALA A 30 -4.50 -4.63 3.93
C ALA A 30 -5.36 -4.48 5.19
N TYR A 31 -5.96 -3.30 5.38
CA TYR A 31 -6.76 -2.97 6.55
C TYR A 31 -8.07 -2.30 6.17
N TYR A 32 -9.17 -2.73 6.80
CA TYR A 32 -10.43 -2.01 6.76
C TYR A 32 -10.34 -0.84 7.74
N THR A 33 -10.64 0.36 7.26
CA THR A 33 -10.89 1.55 8.09
C THR A 33 -12.34 2.01 7.96
N ASP A 34 -12.73 2.98 8.78
CA ASP A 34 -14.03 3.65 8.73
C ASP A 34 -14.20 4.50 7.45
N THR A 35 -13.10 4.91 6.82
CA THR A 35 -13.07 5.66 5.56
C THR A 35 -12.90 4.78 4.31
N GLY A 36 -12.86 3.46 4.47
CA GLY A 36 -12.66 2.50 3.38
C GLY A 36 -11.40 1.63 3.53
N PRO A 37 -11.18 0.65 2.65
CA PRO A 37 -10.03 -0.23 2.76
C PRO A 37 -8.73 0.46 2.31
N VAL A 38 -7.65 0.26 3.07
CA VAL A 38 -6.32 0.78 2.76
C VAL A 38 -5.30 -0.35 2.61
N PHE A 39 -4.31 -0.13 1.76
CA PHE A 39 -3.15 -0.99 1.61
C PHE A 39 -1.91 -0.26 2.14
N VAL A 40 -1.09 -0.99 2.87
CA VAL A 40 0.03 -0.47 3.64
C VAL A 40 1.28 -1.25 3.24
N LYS A 41 2.27 -0.55 2.69
CA LYS A 41 3.62 -1.08 2.46
C LYS A 41 4.53 -0.71 3.61
N VAL A 42 5.35 -1.64 4.07
CA VAL A 42 6.29 -1.46 5.18
C VAL A 42 7.69 -1.85 4.71
N ASN A 43 8.66 -0.98 4.93
CA ASN A 43 10.07 -1.27 4.68
C ASN A 43 10.93 -0.69 5.81
N ARG A 44 11.74 -1.54 6.45
CA ARG A 44 12.57 -1.19 7.63
C ARG A 44 13.97 -0.68 7.26
N ARG A 45 14.33 -0.59 5.98
CA ARG A 45 15.64 -0.08 5.53
C ARG A 45 15.69 1.45 5.66
N ALA A 46 16.86 2.01 5.92
CA ALA A 46 17.05 3.46 6.11
C ALA A 46 16.55 4.33 4.93
N GLN A 47 16.64 3.81 3.70
CA GLN A 47 16.23 4.52 2.47
C GLN A 47 14.73 4.38 2.15
N ALA A 48 13.96 3.68 3.00
CA ALA A 48 12.54 3.41 2.74
C ALA A 48 11.70 4.70 2.59
N ARG A 49 12.03 5.76 3.33
CA ARG A 49 11.30 7.04 3.29
C ARG A 49 11.38 7.66 1.89
N GLN A 50 12.59 7.84 1.38
CA GLN A 50 12.83 8.39 0.04
C GLN A 50 12.23 7.49 -1.05
N MET A 51 12.38 6.16 -0.92
CA MET A 51 11.80 5.20 -1.85
C MET A 51 10.27 5.35 -1.93
N PHE A 52 9.59 5.46 -0.78
CA PHE A 52 8.14 5.61 -0.74
C PHE A 52 7.66 7.00 -1.16
N GLU A 53 8.45 8.07 -0.98
CA GLU A 53 8.14 9.37 -1.57
C GLU A 53 8.17 9.33 -3.10
N GLY A 54 9.17 8.64 -3.67
CA GLY A 54 9.22 8.41 -5.11
C GLY A 54 8.01 7.62 -5.62
N GLU A 55 7.61 6.57 -4.88
CA GLU A 55 6.41 5.80 -5.22
C GLU A 55 5.13 6.67 -5.14
N MET A 56 5.00 7.47 -4.08
CA MET A 56 3.88 8.39 -3.91
C MET A 56 3.79 9.39 -5.08
N ALA A 57 4.90 10.06 -5.41
CA ALA A 57 4.95 11.05 -6.49
C ALA A 57 4.60 10.46 -7.86
N SER A 58 5.11 9.26 -8.17
CA SER A 58 4.81 8.57 -9.43
C SER A 58 3.35 8.15 -9.53
N LEU A 59 2.73 7.67 -8.44
CA LEU A 59 1.29 7.37 -8.41
C LEU A 59 0.43 8.62 -8.57
N GLU A 60 0.83 9.75 -7.97
CA GLU A 60 0.14 11.03 -8.17
C GLU A 60 0.22 11.51 -9.62
N ALA A 61 1.41 11.42 -10.23
CA ALA A 61 1.61 11.76 -11.63
C ALA A 61 0.71 10.92 -12.55
N LEU A 62 0.70 9.59 -12.36
CA LEU A 62 -0.16 8.67 -13.13
C LEU A 62 -1.64 8.99 -12.93
N ARG A 63 -2.07 9.23 -11.68
CA ARG A 63 -3.46 9.58 -11.37
C ARG A 63 -3.90 10.86 -12.09
N ASN A 64 -3.03 11.87 -12.14
CA ASN A 64 -3.32 13.15 -12.79
C ASN A 64 -3.44 13.06 -14.31
N THR A 65 -2.88 12.02 -14.94
CA THR A 65 -3.10 11.79 -16.38
C THR A 65 -4.53 11.37 -16.71
N GLY A 66 -5.25 10.77 -15.76
CA GLY A 66 -6.57 10.18 -15.98
C GLY A 66 -6.59 8.97 -16.93
N LEU A 67 -5.43 8.47 -17.37
CA LEU A 67 -5.33 7.42 -18.40
C LEU A 67 -5.49 6.00 -17.83
N VAL A 68 -5.00 5.78 -16.62
CA VAL A 68 -4.98 4.46 -15.98
C VAL A 68 -5.47 4.53 -14.53
N ARG A 69 -6.18 3.49 -14.08
CA ARG A 69 -6.56 3.37 -12.67
C ARG A 69 -5.34 2.98 -11.84
N VAL A 70 -4.97 3.85 -10.92
CA VAL A 70 -3.94 3.61 -9.91
C VAL A 70 -4.53 3.71 -8.50
N PRO A 71 -3.94 3.07 -7.48
CA PRO A 71 -4.34 3.29 -6.10
C PRO A 71 -4.12 4.75 -5.72
N LYS A 72 -5.07 5.38 -5.02
CA LYS A 72 -4.87 6.73 -4.49
C LYS A 72 -3.79 6.74 -3.39
N PRO A 73 -2.62 7.39 -3.60
CA PRO A 73 -1.65 7.62 -2.52
C PRO A 73 -2.28 8.46 -1.40
N MET A 74 -1.97 8.12 -0.15
CA MET A 74 -2.49 8.82 1.03
C MET A 74 -1.39 9.45 1.86
N LYS A 75 -0.40 8.67 2.31
CA LYS A 75 0.64 9.17 3.22
C LYS A 75 1.86 8.26 3.30
N VAL A 76 3.04 8.86 3.49
CA VAL A 76 4.26 8.17 3.92
C VAL A 76 4.56 8.54 5.37
N ILE A 77 4.90 7.56 6.20
CA ILE A 77 5.06 7.71 7.65
C ILE A 77 6.38 7.06 8.08
N ASP A 78 7.21 7.77 8.82
CA ASP A 78 8.43 7.20 9.40
C ASP A 78 8.13 6.25 10.57
N LEU A 79 8.92 5.17 10.67
CA LEU A 79 8.77 4.19 11.74
C LEU A 79 9.67 4.50 12.94
N PRO A 80 9.16 4.35 14.17
CA PRO A 80 10.02 4.29 15.35
C PRO A 80 10.99 3.10 15.21
N GLY A 81 12.30 3.37 15.22
CA GLY A 81 13.34 2.36 15.00
C GLY A 81 13.85 2.25 13.56
N GLY A 82 13.39 3.11 12.64
CA GLY A 82 13.92 3.22 11.29
C GLY A 82 13.08 2.54 10.21
N GLY A 83 13.25 3.03 8.99
CA GLY A 83 12.39 2.70 7.86
C GLY A 83 11.10 3.51 7.83
N ALA A 84 10.19 3.12 6.94
CA ALA A 84 8.97 3.87 6.66
C ALA A 84 7.80 2.97 6.28
N VAL A 85 6.63 3.58 6.25
CA VAL A 85 5.35 3.01 5.85
C VAL A 85 4.76 3.86 4.75
N PHE A 86 4.22 3.23 3.72
CA PHE A 86 3.44 3.92 2.69
C PHE A 86 2.00 3.40 2.68
N VAL A 87 1.06 4.32 2.85
CA VAL A 87 -0.38 4.05 2.88
C VAL A 87 -1.04 4.57 1.60
N MET A 88 -1.87 3.73 1.00
CA MET A 88 -2.65 4.03 -0.18
C MET A 88 -4.00 3.32 -0.17
N GLU A 89 -4.88 3.69 -1.10
CA GLU A 89 -6.13 2.97 -1.37
C GLU A 89 -5.87 1.48 -1.64
N HIS A 90 -6.69 0.61 -1.05
CA HIS A 90 -6.68 -0.80 -1.40
C HIS A 90 -7.55 -1.06 -2.65
N LEU A 91 -6.91 -1.45 -3.75
CA LEU A 91 -7.60 -1.92 -4.94
C LEU A 91 -7.91 -3.42 -4.83
N LYS A 92 -9.16 -3.80 -5.12
CA LYS A 92 -9.54 -5.21 -5.27
C LYS A 92 -9.00 -5.76 -6.58
N MET A 93 -7.73 -6.17 -6.57
CA MET A 93 -7.07 -6.75 -7.74
C MET A 93 -7.51 -8.20 -7.95
N LYS A 94 -7.79 -8.57 -9.20
CA LYS A 94 -7.89 -9.97 -9.61
C LYS A 94 -6.52 -10.39 -10.13
N SER A 95 -6.05 -11.58 -9.74
CA SER A 95 -4.86 -12.16 -10.35
C SER A 95 -5.09 -12.27 -11.86
N LEU A 96 -4.08 -11.87 -12.64
CA LEU A 96 -4.02 -12.21 -14.06
C LEU A 96 -3.73 -13.72 -14.13
N GLY A 97 -4.78 -14.54 -14.00
CA GLY A 97 -4.66 -15.98 -14.17
C GLY A 97 -4.11 -16.32 -15.55
N ARG A 98 -3.27 -17.36 -15.64
CA ARG A 98 -2.83 -17.95 -16.91
C ARG A 98 -4.05 -18.46 -17.67
N LEU A 99 -4.58 -17.67 -18.59
CA LEU A 99 -5.41 -18.16 -19.68
C LEU A 99 -4.50 -18.74 -20.77
N TRP A 100 -3.77 -19.81 -20.43
CA TRP A 100 -3.08 -20.67 -21.40
C TRP A 100 -3.23 -22.11 -20.93
N GLY A 101 -4.44 -22.64 -21.06
CA GLY A 101 -4.68 -24.07 -21.14
C GLY A 101 -4.51 -24.48 -22.59
N GLY A 102 -3.26 -24.74 -23.02
CA GLY A 102 -3.01 -25.46 -24.26
C GLY A 102 -3.41 -26.91 -24.03
N GLY A 103 -4.48 -27.36 -24.68
CA GLY A 103 -4.75 -28.77 -24.84
C GLY A 103 -3.81 -29.35 -25.91
N CYS A 104 -3.01 -30.32 -25.50
CA CYS A 104 -2.82 -31.60 -26.17
C CYS A 104 -2.65 -32.65 -25.07
#